data_AF-A0A944QF96-F1
#
_entry.id   AF-A0A944QF96-F1
#
_cell.length_a   1.000
_cell.length_b   1.000
_cell.length_c   1.000
_cell.angle_alpha   90.00
_cell.angle_beta   90.00
_cell.angle_gamma   90.00
#
_symmetry.space_group_name_H-M   'P 1'
#
loop_
_entity.id
_entity.type
_entity.pdbx_description
1 polymer ?
#
loop_
_entity_poly.entity_id
_entity_poly.type
_entity_poly.pdbx_seq_one_letter_code
_entity_poly.pdbx_strand_id
1 'polypeptide(L)'
;MQLDEVVGRFHQTLNEFAKGDPEPAKAVFSHGHDGSLANPWGPPVVGWDQVSKALDSAAARFKDGRVTAVDGLTSHVTSDLAVFLDIEHWQAKLGGGDELSQFDLRVTSVYRPEGDTWALVHRHADPVISPRPADAVLHN
;
A
#
# COMPACT_ATOMS: atom_id res chain seq x y z
N MET A 1 13.76 14.15 5.39
CA MET A 1 14.11 12.73 5.61
C MET A 1 14.62 12.16 4.30
N GLN A 2 15.62 11.30 4.36
CA GLN A 2 16.12 10.61 3.17
C GLN A 2 15.12 9.54 2.71
N LEU A 3 15.17 9.16 1.43
CA LEU A 3 14.24 8.19 0.84
C LEU A 3 14.16 6.88 1.64
N ASP A 4 15.31 6.28 1.98
CA ASP A 4 15.36 5.01 2.72
C ASP A 4 14.71 5.10 4.11
N GLU A 5 14.80 6.27 4.77
CA GLU A 5 14.14 6.53 6.05
C GLU A 5 12.62 6.61 5.87
N VAL A 6 12.16 7.23 4.78
CA VAL A 6 10.72 7.35 4.47
C VAL A 6 10.13 5.99 4.12
N VAL A 7 10.81 5.19 3.29
CA VAL A 7 10.40 3.83 2.94
C VAL A 7 10.38 2.94 4.18
N GLY A 8 11.45 2.97 4.99
CA GLY A 8 11.52 2.21 6.25
C GLY A 8 10.41 2.61 7.23
N ARG A 9 10.14 3.90 7.38
CA ARG A 9 9.02 4.41 8.19
C ARG A 9 7.68 3.93 7.65
N PHE A 10 7.49 3.99 6.34
CA PHE A 10 6.25 3.51 5.72
C PHE A 10 6.01 2.03 6.00
N HIS A 11 7.01 1.16 5.85
CA HIS A 11 6.90 -0.26 6.18
C HIS A 11 6.52 -0.50 7.64
N GLN A 12 7.05 0.29 8.58
CA GLN A 12 6.67 0.20 9.99
C GLN A 12 5.19 0.56 10.21
N THR A 13 4.66 1.52 9.44
CA THR A 13 3.25 1.94 9.57
C THR A 13 2.25 0.86 9.13
N LEU A 14 2.67 -0.09 8.29
CA LEU A 14 1.81 -1.17 7.81
C LEU A 14 1.31 -2.08 8.94
N ASN A 15 2.04 -2.19 10.06
CA ASN A 15 1.56 -2.95 11.22
C ASN A 15 0.39 -2.27 11.94
N GLU A 16 0.38 -0.95 12.02
CA GLU A 16 -0.78 -0.21 12.57
C GLU A 16 -1.95 -0.27 11.58
N PHE A 17 -1.65 -0.18 10.28
CA PHE A 17 -2.64 -0.39 9.22
C PHE A 17 -3.31 -1.78 9.32
N ALA A 18 -2.53 -2.82 9.57
CA ALA A 18 -3.00 -4.19 9.77
C ALA A 18 -3.85 -4.38 11.05
N LYS A 19 -3.83 -3.41 11.97
CA LYS A 19 -4.67 -3.35 13.16
C LYS A 19 -5.87 -2.42 13.00
N GLY A 20 -6.02 -1.79 11.84
CA GLY A 20 -7.11 -0.90 11.50
C GLY A 20 -6.83 0.58 11.74
N ASP A 21 -5.59 0.99 12.00
CA ASP A 21 -5.19 2.39 12.12
C ASP A 21 -4.44 2.88 10.85
N PRO A 22 -5.09 3.68 9.99
CA PRO A 22 -4.47 4.21 8.78
C PRO A 22 -3.62 5.47 9.01
N GLU A 23 -3.74 6.13 10.15
CA GLU A 23 -3.18 7.48 10.37
C GLU A 23 -1.66 7.54 10.23
N PRO A 24 -0.88 6.58 10.76
CA PRO A 24 0.56 6.57 10.56
C PRO A 24 0.95 6.47 9.08
N ALA A 25 0.24 5.64 8.30
CA ALA A 25 0.51 5.47 6.87
C ALA A 25 0.15 6.73 6.08
N LYS A 26 -1.01 7.34 6.36
CA LYS A 26 -1.49 8.60 5.78
C LYS A 26 -0.49 9.75 5.89
N ALA A 27 0.30 9.79 6.97
CA ALA A 27 1.33 10.80 7.18
C ALA A 27 2.54 10.68 6.23
N VAL A 28 2.68 9.55 5.52
CA VAL A 28 3.73 9.34 4.50
C VAL A 28 3.22 9.59 3.08
N PHE A 29 1.92 9.46 2.85
CA PHE A 29 1.32 9.77 1.55
C PHE A 29 1.44 11.26 1.22
N SER A 30 1.58 11.55 -0.07
CA SER A 30 1.42 12.91 -0.59
C SER A 30 -0.02 13.37 -0.36
N HIS A 31 -0.18 14.62 0.09
CA HIS A 31 -1.49 15.28 0.21
C HIS A 31 -1.83 16.10 -1.05
N GLY A 32 -1.11 15.86 -2.15
CA GLY A 32 -1.35 16.46 -3.46
C GLY A 32 -2.63 15.97 -4.15
N HIS A 33 -3.01 16.68 -5.20
CA HIS A 33 -4.21 16.38 -6.01
C HIS A 33 -3.97 15.26 -7.03
N ASP A 34 -2.72 14.92 -7.30
CA ASP A 34 -2.29 13.91 -8.27
C ASP A 34 -1.85 12.59 -7.61
N GLY A 35 -1.85 12.53 -6.27
CA GLY A 35 -1.60 11.32 -5.51
C GLY A 35 -2.67 10.25 -5.79
N SER A 36 -2.31 8.97 -5.78
CA SER A 36 -3.24 7.90 -6.12
C SER A 36 -3.04 6.60 -5.33
N LEU A 37 -4.13 5.85 -5.20
CA LEU A 37 -4.16 4.56 -4.52
C LEU A 37 -5.01 3.58 -5.32
N ALA A 38 -4.46 2.41 -5.63
CA ALA A 38 -5.19 1.24 -6.09
C ALA A 38 -4.98 0.12 -5.06
N ASN A 39 -6.00 -0.15 -4.25
CA ASN A 39 -5.97 -1.23 -3.26
C ASN A 39 -6.81 -2.43 -3.75
N PRO A 40 -6.64 -3.63 -3.15
CA PRO A 40 -7.31 -4.85 -3.61
C PRO A 40 -8.84 -4.84 -3.56
N TRP A 41 -9.47 -3.88 -2.87
CA TRP A 41 -10.90 -3.90 -2.54
C TRP A 41 -11.73 -2.83 -3.24
N GLY A 42 -11.14 -2.03 -4.12
CA GLY A 42 -11.86 -0.97 -4.82
C GLY A 42 -11.16 -0.51 -6.09
N PRO A 43 -11.83 0.31 -6.92
CA PRO A 43 -11.20 0.92 -8.08
C PRO A 43 -10.07 1.88 -7.64
N PRO A 44 -9.12 2.20 -8.54
CA PRO A 44 -8.14 3.24 -8.28
C PRO A 44 -8.80 4.58 -7.99
N VAL A 45 -8.24 5.33 -7.04
CA VAL A 45 -8.64 6.70 -6.69
C VAL A 45 -7.49 7.68 -6.85
N VAL A 46 -7.82 8.94 -7.12
CA VAL A 46 -6.86 10.03 -7.34
C VAL A 46 -7.24 11.26 -6.49
N GLY A 47 -6.24 11.94 -5.94
CA GLY A 47 -6.37 13.10 -5.07
C GLY A 47 -6.49 12.73 -3.60
N TRP A 48 -5.85 13.52 -2.74
CA TRP A 48 -5.73 13.24 -1.31
C TRP A 48 -7.04 12.91 -0.60
N ASP A 49 -8.11 13.68 -0.82
CA ASP A 49 -9.39 13.42 -0.16
C ASP A 49 -9.96 12.03 -0.47
N GLN A 50 -9.76 11.54 -1.69
CA GLN A 50 -10.21 10.22 -2.11
C GLN A 50 -9.25 9.13 -1.60
N VAL A 51 -7.94 9.38 -1.69
CA VAL A 51 -6.91 8.47 -1.16
C VAL A 51 -7.08 8.26 0.33
N SER A 52 -7.25 9.32 1.11
CA SER A 52 -7.44 9.27 2.56
C SER A 52 -8.67 8.43 2.95
N LYS A 53 -9.81 8.66 2.29
CA LYS A 53 -11.04 7.86 2.49
C LYS A 53 -10.87 6.39 2.08
N ALA A 54 -10.10 6.12 1.03
CA ALA A 54 -9.81 4.77 0.58
C ALA A 54 -8.87 4.04 1.55
N LEU A 55 -7.90 4.74 2.14
CA LEU A 55 -7.04 4.22 3.21
C LEU A 55 -7.87 3.89 4.47
N ASP A 56 -8.78 4.78 4.88
CA ASP A 56 -9.71 4.52 5.99
C ASP A 56 -10.53 3.27 5.77
N SER A 57 -11.13 3.18 4.59
CA SER A 57 -11.95 2.03 4.20
C SER A 57 -11.13 0.74 4.19
N ALA A 58 -9.92 0.78 3.63
CA ALA A 58 -9.04 -0.38 3.57
C ALA A 58 -8.58 -0.84 4.97
N ALA A 59 -8.12 0.08 5.82
CA ALA A 59 -7.71 -0.23 7.20
C ALA A 59 -8.87 -0.81 8.01
N ALA A 60 -10.09 -0.29 7.87
CA ALA A 60 -11.26 -0.80 8.58
C ALA A 60 -11.61 -2.28 8.29
N ARG A 61 -11.04 -2.88 7.23
CA ARG A 61 -11.21 -4.31 6.91
C ARG A 61 -10.28 -5.22 7.72
N PHE A 62 -9.28 -4.64 8.38
CA PHE A 62 -8.25 -5.34 9.12
C PHE A 62 -8.52 -5.38 10.62
N LYS A 63 -8.11 -6.48 11.26
CA LYS A 63 -8.09 -6.64 12.71
C LYS A 63 -6.99 -7.61 13.13
N ASP A 64 -6.36 -7.34 14.28
CA ASP A 64 -5.35 -8.19 14.92
C ASP A 64 -4.21 -8.63 13.96
N GLY A 65 -3.86 -7.77 13.00
CA GLY A 65 -2.94 -8.12 11.92
C GLY A 65 -1.52 -7.60 12.08
N ARG A 66 -0.66 -8.04 11.15
CA ARG A 66 0.71 -7.57 10.97
C ARG A 66 1.21 -7.87 9.56
N VAL A 67 2.26 -7.14 9.16
CA VAL A 67 3.11 -7.52 8.03
C VAL A 67 4.22 -8.43 8.56
N THR A 68 4.36 -9.61 7.97
CA THR A 68 5.35 -10.62 8.38
C THR A 68 6.67 -10.48 7.64
N ALA A 69 6.65 -10.00 6.40
CA ALA A 69 7.82 -9.73 5.58
C ALA A 69 7.49 -8.75 4.44
N VAL A 70 8.53 -8.09 3.93
CA VAL A 70 8.48 -7.28 2.70
C VAL A 70 9.69 -7.67 1.86
N ASP A 71 9.43 -8.34 0.73
CA ASP A 71 10.44 -8.83 -0.18
C ASP A 71 10.59 -7.84 -1.35
N GLY A 72 11.66 -7.05 -1.34
CA GLY A 72 11.95 -6.10 -2.40
C GLY A 72 12.45 -6.80 -3.67
N LEU A 73 11.77 -6.56 -4.80
CA LEU A 73 12.09 -7.20 -6.08
C LEU A 73 12.94 -6.31 -6.99
N THR A 74 12.55 -5.04 -7.16
CA THR A 74 13.32 -4.06 -7.94
C THR A 74 13.04 -2.65 -7.47
N SER A 75 14.03 -1.78 -7.64
CA SER A 75 13.87 -0.35 -7.42
C SER A 75 14.54 0.47 -8.53
N HIS A 76 13.95 1.64 -8.81
CA HIS A 76 14.48 2.62 -9.75
C HIS A 76 14.43 3.99 -9.07
N VAL A 77 15.59 4.57 -8.79
CA VAL A 77 15.71 5.79 -7.99
C VAL A 77 16.46 6.87 -8.77
N THR A 78 15.87 8.06 -8.81
CA THR A 78 16.48 9.30 -9.31
C THR A 78 16.41 10.39 -8.23
N SER A 79 16.87 11.60 -8.53
CA SER A 79 16.66 12.75 -7.63
C SER A 79 15.19 13.13 -7.48
N ASP A 80 14.35 12.80 -8.45
CA ASP A 80 13.00 13.36 -8.59
C ASP A 80 11.90 12.31 -8.39
N LEU A 81 12.25 11.03 -8.46
CA LEU A 81 11.30 9.93 -8.37
C LEU A 81 11.99 8.65 -7.87
N ALA A 82 11.27 7.88 -7.08
CA ALA A 82 11.67 6.52 -6.72
C ALA A 82 10.51 5.56 -6.93
N VAL A 83 10.77 4.43 -7.58
CA VAL A 83 9.78 3.38 -7.84
C VAL A 83 10.27 2.10 -7.23
N PHE A 84 9.41 1.42 -6.48
CA PHE A 84 9.66 0.13 -5.85
C PHE A 84 8.61 -0.87 -6.29
N LEU A 85 9.05 -2.11 -6.50
CA LEU A 85 8.19 -3.28 -6.63
C LEU A 85 8.55 -4.27 -5.54
N ASP A 86 7.58 -4.58 -4.69
CA ASP A 86 7.74 -5.46 -3.53
C ASP A 86 6.66 -6.55 -3.53
N ILE A 87 6.93 -7.66 -2.83
CA ILE A 87 5.88 -8.55 -2.31
C ILE A 87 5.75 -8.30 -0.81
N GLU A 88 4.56 -7.95 -0.37
CA GLU A 88 4.25 -7.81 1.05
C GLU A 88 3.51 -9.04 1.55
N HIS A 89 4.00 -9.62 2.64
CA HIS A 89 3.41 -10.79 3.29
C HIS A 89 2.64 -10.35 4.53
N TRP A 90 1.36 -10.71 4.59
CA TRP A 90 0.45 -10.25 5.63
C TRP A 90 -0.15 -11.42 6.39
N GLN A 91 -0.47 -11.16 7.66
CA GLN A 91 -1.26 -12.04 8.50
C GLN A 91 -2.28 -11.20 9.27
N ALA A 92 -3.58 -11.39 9.02
CA ALA A 92 -4.64 -10.61 9.68
C ALA A 92 -6.00 -11.31 9.65
N LYS A 93 -6.93 -10.85 10.50
CA LYS A 93 -8.36 -11.11 10.33
C LYS A 93 -8.92 -10.09 9.35
N LEU A 94 -9.62 -10.55 8.32
CA LEU A 94 -10.09 -9.72 7.22
C LEU A 94 -11.63 -9.78 7.07
N GLY A 95 -12.26 -8.65 6.76
CA GLY A 95 -13.63 -8.62 6.25
C GLY A 95 -14.72 -9.09 7.24
N GLY A 96 -14.45 -9.00 8.54
CA GLY A 96 -15.38 -9.42 9.60
C GLY A 96 -15.28 -10.90 9.99
N GLY A 97 -14.35 -11.66 9.40
CA GLY A 97 -14.00 -13.00 9.88
C GLY A 97 -13.18 -12.94 11.17
N ASP A 98 -13.28 -14.00 12.00
CA ASP A 98 -12.48 -14.15 13.22
C ASP A 98 -11.20 -14.99 13.03
N GLU A 99 -11.02 -15.57 11.83
CA GLU A 99 -9.86 -16.39 11.50
C GLU A 99 -8.67 -15.54 11.07
N LEU A 100 -7.50 -15.84 11.64
CA LEU A 100 -6.25 -15.20 11.26
C LEU A 100 -5.73 -15.85 9.96
N SER A 101 -5.85 -15.11 8.86
CA SER A 101 -5.47 -15.59 7.52
C SER A 101 -4.15 -15.00 7.05
N GLN A 102 -3.41 -15.75 6.24
CA GLN A 102 -2.24 -15.25 5.53
C GLN A 102 -2.62 -14.88 4.10
N PHE A 103 -2.07 -13.79 3.61
CA PHE A 103 -2.23 -13.36 2.22
C PHE A 103 -1.05 -12.49 1.80
N ASP A 104 -0.76 -12.48 0.51
CA ASP A 104 0.34 -11.70 -0.05
C ASP A 104 -0.18 -10.68 -1.05
N LEU A 105 0.52 -9.56 -1.15
CA LEU A 105 0.24 -8.50 -2.12
C LEU A 105 1.49 -8.23 -2.94
N ARG A 106 1.35 -8.17 -4.26
CA ARG A 106 2.34 -7.49 -5.10
C ARG A 106 2.07 -6.00 -5.05
N VAL A 107 3.11 -5.22 -4.81
CA VAL A 107 2.96 -3.80 -4.50
C VAL A 107 3.92 -2.96 -5.31
N THR A 108 3.39 -1.95 -5.99
CA THR A 108 4.18 -0.87 -6.58
C THR A 108 4.01 0.39 -5.75
N SER A 109 5.12 0.93 -5.25
CA SER A 109 5.17 2.17 -4.47
C SER A 109 6.01 3.20 -5.21
N VAL A 110 5.47 4.40 -5.41
CA VAL A 110 6.17 5.51 -6.06
C VAL A 110 6.27 6.67 -5.10
N TYR A 111 7.49 7.16 -4.89
CA TYR A 111 7.79 8.30 -4.04
C TYR A 111 8.33 9.45 -4.89
N ARG A 112 8.01 10.69 -4.48
CA ARG A 112 8.60 11.92 -5.03
C ARG A 112 9.08 12.82 -3.89
N PRO A 113 10.10 13.68 -4.12
CA PRO A 113 10.48 14.71 -3.16
C PRO A 113 9.35 15.73 -2.95
N GLU A 114 9.06 16.06 -1.69
CA GLU A 114 8.15 17.14 -1.29
C GLU A 114 8.81 17.95 -0.17
N GLY A 115 9.34 19.13 -0.51
CA GLY A 115 10.17 19.93 0.40
C GLY A 115 11.46 19.19 0.77
N ASP A 116 11.75 19.11 2.07
CA ASP A 116 12.95 18.44 2.61
C ASP A 116 12.72 16.94 2.91
N THR A 117 11.67 16.35 2.35
CA THR A 117 11.30 14.94 2.55
C THR A 117 10.83 14.28 1.25
N TRP A 118 10.53 12.99 1.31
CA TRP A 118 9.83 12.25 0.27
C TRP A 118 8.40 11.94 0.71
N ALA A 119 7.49 11.84 -0.25
CA ALA A 119 6.11 11.45 -0.04
C ALA A 119 5.72 10.31 -0.99
N LEU A 120 4.87 9.39 -0.53
CA LEU A 120 4.31 8.32 -1.34
C LEU A 120 3.18 8.87 -2.21
N VAL A 121 3.39 8.93 -3.52
CA VAL A 121 2.50 9.59 -4.49
C VAL A 121 1.65 8.60 -5.27
N HIS A 122 2.10 7.37 -5.42
CA HIS A 122 1.29 6.30 -5.99
C HIS A 122 1.53 5.00 -5.24
N ARG A 123 0.46 4.29 -4.93
CA ARG A 123 0.53 2.93 -4.41
C ARG A 123 -0.48 2.04 -5.11
N HIS A 124 -0.01 0.95 -5.68
CA HIS A 124 -0.83 -0.10 -6.26
C HIS A 124 -0.54 -1.40 -5.52
N ALA A 125 -1.55 -1.99 -4.89
CA ALA A 125 -1.44 -3.29 -4.23
C ALA A 125 -2.51 -4.24 -4.76
N ASP A 126 -2.12 -5.45 -5.13
CA ASP A 126 -2.99 -6.43 -5.79
C ASP A 126 -2.62 -7.87 -5.36
N PRO A 127 -3.58 -8.79 -5.19
CA PRO A 127 -3.33 -10.12 -4.64
C PRO A 127 -2.83 -11.15 -5.69
N VAL A 128 -2.59 -10.74 -6.94
CA VAL A 128 -2.19 -11.65 -8.02
C VAL A 128 -0.70 -11.96 -7.93
N ILE A 129 -0.39 -12.96 -7.12
CA ILE A 129 0.97 -13.48 -6.89
C ILE A 129 1.27 -14.78 -7.67
N SER A 130 0.28 -15.28 -8.41
CA SER A 130 0.39 -16.48 -9.24
C SER A 130 -0.33 -16.31 -10.58
N PRO A 131 0.02 -17.11 -11.61
CA PRO A 131 -0.66 -17.04 -12.90
C PRO A 131 -2.17 -17.26 -12.77
N ARG A 132 -2.95 -16.46 -13.50
CA ARG A 132 -4.40 -16.61 -13.63
C ARG A 132 -4.76 -16.93 -15.09
N PRO A 133 -5.84 -17.66 -15.34
CA PRO A 133 -6.33 -17.87 -16.70
C PRO A 133 -6.79 -16.54 -17.32
N ALA A 134 -6.74 -16.44 -18.64
CA ALA A 134 -7.00 -15.19 -19.36
C ALA A 134 -8.45 -14.71 -19.27
N ASP A 135 -9.41 -15.61 -19.04
CA ASP A 135 -10.82 -15.29 -18.85
C ASP A 135 -11.13 -14.69 -17.47
N ALA A 136 -10.20 -14.75 -16.50
CA ALA A 136 -10.37 -14.15 -15.18
C ALA A 136 -10.47 -12.62 -15.18
N VAL A 137 -10.21 -11.95 -16.33
CA VAL A 137 -10.39 -10.49 -16.48
C VAL A 137 -11.68 -10.11 -17.22
N LEU A 138 -12.45 -11.07 -17.71
CA LEU A 138 -13.70 -10.80 -18.40
C LEU A 138 -14.83 -10.53 -17.40
N HIS A 139 -15.67 -9.54 -17.69
CA HIS A 139 -16.93 -9.35 -16.98
C HIS A 139 -18.00 -10.25 -17.63
N ASN A 140 -18.63 -11.10 -16.82
CA ASN A 140 -19.85 -11.81 -17.22
C ASN A 140 -21.07 -10.90 -17.18
#